data_AF-A0A415K8L6-F1
#
_entry.id   AF-A0A415K8L6-F1
#
_cell.length_a   1.000
_cell.length_b   1.000
_cell.length_c   1.000
_cell.angle_alpha   90.00
_cell.angle_beta   90.00
_cell.angle_gamma   90.00
#
_symmetry.space_group_name_H-M   'P 1'
#
loop_
_entity.id
_entity.type
_entity.pdbx_description
1 polymer ?
#
loop_
_entity_poly.entity_id
_entity_poly.type
_entity_poly.pdbx_seq_one_letter_code
_entity_poly.pdbx_strand_id
1 'polypeptide(L)'
;MKKIVIKSILAISCFSLCLISCGKEEIPYFDSQYNAVRFNSTNEYDAETDIFKGNYSFLENPFDEYGEYELPLVLVGNVSTEDRTVNYVINAEETTAPENSYEITAAVIPANSLKGTIKIRLFNTDEIQNGASYKLYIQLKESSTLGLGPKEYITATVSWNNNIIAPPATERYVWMTYNSLIKSSLAPTSYSTTAYSSNALKTIVTALDWDDWDDMTAHPDQPQRPTYFTYKYLANYRLFVTDKSYEAYAAKLADYLKKYQKEHPDAPLVHNEGNLKGQIIEARTY
;
A
#
# COMPACT_ATOMS: atom_id res chain seq x y z
N MET A 1 -60.25 90.21 -22.53
CA MET A 1 -61.15 89.21 -21.92
C MET A 1 -60.38 87.88 -21.90
N LYS A 2 -59.74 87.52 -20.78
CA LYS A 2 -60.26 86.66 -19.68
C LYS A 2 -60.85 85.35 -20.23
N LYS A 3 -60.53 84.15 -19.77
CA LYS A 3 -59.53 83.58 -18.84
C LYS A 3 -59.91 82.07 -18.80
N ILE A 4 -58.92 81.20 -18.59
CA ILE A 4 -59.07 79.92 -17.86
C ILE A 4 -59.85 78.78 -18.55
N VAL A 5 -59.16 77.66 -18.80
CA VAL A 5 -59.69 76.34 -18.46
C VAL A 5 -58.65 75.60 -17.61
N ILE A 6 -59.16 74.99 -16.54
CA ILE A 6 -58.49 74.45 -15.37
C ILE A 6 -58.49 72.92 -15.46
N LYS A 7 -57.32 72.34 -15.19
CA LYS A 7 -57.02 71.11 -14.41
C LYS A 7 -57.57 69.72 -14.80
N SER A 8 -56.58 68.82 -14.90
CA SER A 8 -56.45 67.51 -14.22
C SER A 8 -57.18 66.29 -14.78
N ILE A 9 -56.39 65.25 -15.11
CA ILE A 9 -56.50 63.82 -14.68
C ILE A 9 -55.22 63.14 -15.27
N LEU A 10 -54.16 62.92 -14.49
CA LEU A 10 -53.89 61.76 -13.63
C LEU A 10 -53.43 60.50 -14.42
N ALA A 11 -52.18 60.10 -14.13
CA ALA A 11 -51.64 58.74 -14.19
C ALA A 11 -51.47 58.03 -15.55
N ILE A 12 -50.36 58.31 -16.24
CA ILE A 12 -49.62 57.30 -17.03
C ILE A 12 -48.13 57.48 -16.74
N SER A 13 -47.73 57.06 -15.53
CA SER A 13 -46.33 56.95 -15.11
C SER A 13 -46.20 55.66 -14.32
N CYS A 14 -46.31 54.52 -15.01
CA CYS A 14 -45.98 53.18 -14.50
C CYS A 14 -46.21 52.14 -15.60
N PHE A 15 -45.37 52.08 -16.66
CA PHE A 15 -45.21 50.82 -17.44
C PHE A 15 -44.00 50.79 -18.41
N SER A 16 -42.87 51.42 -18.07
CA SER A 16 -41.69 51.37 -18.96
C SER A 16 -40.38 50.99 -18.28
N LEU A 17 -40.45 50.25 -17.18
CA LEU A 17 -39.28 49.65 -16.55
C LEU A 17 -39.58 48.18 -16.28
N CYS A 18 -38.61 47.33 -16.66
CA CYS A 18 -38.56 45.88 -16.41
C CYS A 18 -39.18 44.96 -17.47
N LEU A 19 -38.69 45.05 -18.71
CA LEU A 19 -38.54 43.86 -19.56
C LEU A 19 -37.07 43.67 -19.94
N ILE A 20 -36.17 43.71 -18.94
CA ILE A 20 -34.91 42.97 -19.07
C ILE A 20 -35.30 41.53 -18.76
N SER A 21 -35.74 40.83 -19.79
CA SER A 21 -35.79 39.38 -19.76
C SER A 21 -34.39 38.93 -19.38
N CYS A 22 -34.26 38.32 -18.20
CA CYS A 22 -33.10 37.54 -17.84
C CYS A 22 -33.01 36.48 -18.93
N GLY A 23 -32.17 36.68 -19.94
CA GLY A 23 -31.81 35.62 -20.86
C GLY A 23 -31.34 34.48 -19.98
N LYS A 24 -32.05 33.35 -20.00
CA LYS A 24 -31.47 32.13 -19.46
C LYS A 24 -30.22 31.92 -20.30
N GLU A 25 -29.07 32.23 -19.72
CA GLU A 25 -27.79 31.79 -20.26
C GLU A 25 -27.96 30.29 -20.47
N GLU A 26 -27.95 29.87 -21.74
CA GLU A 26 -27.93 28.45 -22.04
C GLU A 26 -26.72 27.89 -21.32
N ILE A 27 -26.97 27.00 -20.35
CA ILE A 27 -25.89 26.29 -19.67
C ILE A 27 -25.15 25.57 -20.81
N PRO A 28 -23.89 25.92 -21.11
CA PRO A 28 -23.19 25.31 -22.22
C PRO A 28 -23.25 23.80 -22.03
N TYR A 29 -23.65 23.10 -23.09
CA TYR A 29 -23.59 21.65 -23.12
C TYR A 29 -22.15 21.22 -22.81
N PHE A 30 -21.99 20.18 -21.99
CA PHE A 30 -20.69 19.66 -21.60
C PHE A 30 -19.82 19.43 -22.85
N ASP A 31 -18.68 20.12 -22.92
CA ASP A 31 -17.74 19.97 -24.01
C ASP A 31 -16.72 18.88 -23.66
N SER A 32 -16.52 17.94 -24.59
CA SER A 32 -15.53 16.87 -24.47
C SER A 32 -14.09 17.38 -24.29
N GLN A 33 -13.78 18.63 -24.62
CA GLN A 33 -12.50 19.26 -24.29
C GLN A 33 -12.27 19.39 -22.77
N TYR A 34 -13.32 19.32 -21.96
CA TYR A 34 -13.26 19.34 -20.50
C TYR A 34 -13.15 17.95 -19.88
N ASN A 35 -12.94 16.90 -20.68
CA ASN A 35 -12.63 15.59 -20.13
C ASN A 35 -11.33 15.69 -19.33
N ALA A 36 -11.37 15.28 -18.07
CA ALA A 36 -10.25 15.38 -17.16
C ALA A 36 -10.02 14.07 -16.41
N VAL A 37 -8.79 13.86 -15.94
CA VAL A 37 -8.41 12.69 -15.15
C VAL A 37 -7.97 13.09 -13.76
N ARG A 38 -8.32 12.25 -12.78
CA ARG A 38 -7.86 12.34 -11.40
C ARG A 38 -7.66 10.96 -10.80
N PHE A 39 -6.94 10.87 -9.70
CA PHE A 39 -6.97 9.70 -8.83
C PHE A 39 -8.32 9.59 -8.12
N ASN A 40 -8.63 8.38 -7.68
CA ASN A 40 -9.83 8.12 -6.89
C ASN A 40 -9.79 8.91 -5.56
N SER A 41 -10.97 9.25 -5.03
CA SER A 41 -11.12 10.07 -3.81
C SER A 41 -11.76 9.30 -2.66
N THR A 42 -11.76 7.97 -2.72
CA THR A 42 -12.38 7.08 -1.72
C THR A 42 -11.34 6.17 -1.11
N ASN A 43 -11.53 5.79 0.16
CA ASN A 43 -10.78 4.80 0.95
C ASN A 43 -9.29 5.11 1.21
N GLU A 44 -8.50 5.42 0.17
CA GLU A 44 -7.05 5.61 0.27
C GLU A 44 -6.61 7.08 0.08
N TYR A 45 -7.57 8.00 -0.08
CA TYR A 45 -7.29 9.42 -0.22
C TYR A 45 -7.04 10.09 1.14
N ASP A 46 -5.90 10.77 1.27
CA ASP A 46 -5.55 11.58 2.43
C ASP A 46 -5.91 13.05 2.18
N ALA A 47 -6.93 13.53 2.89
CA ALA A 47 -7.46 14.90 2.73
C ALA A 47 -6.61 15.98 3.42
N GLU A 48 -5.62 15.61 4.24
CA GLU A 48 -4.70 16.59 4.84
C GLU A 48 -3.55 16.89 3.89
N THR A 49 -3.12 15.89 3.14
CA THR A 49 -1.98 15.98 2.22
C THR A 49 -2.38 16.12 0.75
N ASP A 50 -3.66 15.93 0.43
CA ASP A 50 -4.20 15.92 -0.92
C ASP A 50 -3.50 14.88 -1.83
N ILE A 51 -3.29 13.68 -1.28
CA ILE A 51 -2.57 12.59 -1.94
C ILE A 51 -3.37 11.30 -1.81
N PHE A 52 -3.52 10.59 -2.94
CA PHE A 52 -3.96 9.19 -2.91
C PHE A 52 -2.83 8.26 -2.46
N LYS A 53 -3.07 7.42 -1.44
CA LYS A 53 -2.04 6.56 -0.82
C LYS A 53 -2.27 5.07 -1.11
N GLY A 54 -1.64 4.59 -2.17
CA GLY A 54 -1.55 3.17 -2.47
C GLY A 54 -0.53 2.44 -1.59
N ASN A 55 -0.84 1.21 -1.21
CA ASN A 55 0.04 0.34 -0.43
C ASN A 55 0.01 -1.08 -1.01
N TYR A 56 1.19 -1.67 -1.17
CA TYR A 56 1.36 -3.08 -1.55
C TYR A 56 2.33 -3.75 -0.57
N SER A 57 2.11 -5.02 -0.26
CA SER A 57 3.02 -5.77 0.59
C SER A 57 3.30 -7.13 -0.02
N PHE A 58 4.58 -7.48 -0.09
CA PHE A 58 5.03 -8.83 -0.44
C PHE A 58 4.83 -9.81 0.72
N LEU A 59 4.29 -9.38 1.86
CA LEU A 59 4.09 -10.24 3.03
C LEU A 59 3.31 -11.53 2.69
N GLU A 60 2.29 -11.44 1.84
CA GLU A 60 1.48 -12.59 1.44
C GLU A 60 2.14 -13.42 0.33
N ASN A 61 3.09 -12.86 -0.41
CA ASN A 61 3.82 -13.55 -1.47
C ASN A 61 5.33 -13.18 -1.41
N PRO A 62 6.05 -13.56 -0.33
CA PRO A 62 7.36 -12.99 0.00
C PRO A 62 8.49 -13.42 -0.94
N PHE A 63 8.22 -14.41 -1.80
CA PHE A 63 9.17 -14.96 -2.78
C PHE A 63 8.84 -14.60 -4.22
N ASP A 64 7.71 -13.95 -4.47
CA ASP A 64 7.40 -13.46 -5.80
C ASP A 64 8.44 -12.41 -6.19
N GLU A 65 8.97 -12.54 -7.41
CA GLU A 65 9.93 -11.57 -7.95
C GLU A 65 9.29 -10.18 -8.08
N TYR A 66 7.99 -10.15 -8.37
CA TYR A 66 7.22 -8.92 -8.52
C TYR A 66 5.75 -9.10 -8.15
N GLY A 67 5.11 -7.98 -7.83
CA GLY A 67 3.68 -7.86 -7.63
C GLY A 67 3.07 -6.83 -8.58
N GLU A 68 1.86 -7.09 -9.07
CA GLU A 68 1.13 -6.13 -9.91
C GLU A 68 0.20 -5.28 -9.03
N TYR A 69 0.31 -3.95 -9.14
CA TYR A 69 -0.51 -2.98 -8.43
C TYR A 69 -1.24 -2.07 -9.41
N GLU A 70 -2.55 -1.90 -9.22
CA GLU A 70 -3.37 -1.03 -10.05
C GLU A 70 -3.76 0.23 -9.28
N LEU A 71 -3.17 1.36 -9.66
CA LEU A 71 -3.46 2.66 -9.09
C LEU A 71 -4.71 3.25 -9.78
N PRO A 72 -5.84 3.46 -9.06
CA PRO A 72 -7.12 3.74 -9.69
C PRO A 72 -7.27 5.20 -10.15
N LEU A 73 -7.77 5.37 -11.36
CA LEU A 73 -8.09 6.66 -11.98
C LEU A 73 -9.60 6.80 -12.21
N VAL A 74 -10.06 8.04 -12.17
CA VAL A 74 -11.44 8.43 -12.47
C VAL A 74 -11.44 9.45 -13.59
N LEU A 75 -12.24 9.19 -14.62
CA LEU A 75 -12.58 10.13 -15.67
C LEU A 75 -13.67 11.08 -15.18
N VAL A 76 -13.41 12.38 -15.30
CA VAL A 76 -14.41 13.44 -15.18
C VAL A 76 -14.83 13.82 -16.59
N GLY A 77 -16.06 13.47 -16.97
CA GLY A 77 -16.61 13.79 -18.29
C GLY A 77 -17.22 12.59 -19.01
N ASN A 78 -17.18 12.63 -20.33
CA ASN A 78 -17.78 11.61 -21.20
C ASN A 78 -16.78 10.53 -21.56
N VAL A 79 -17.26 9.28 -21.56
CA VAL A 79 -16.52 8.12 -22.07
C VAL A 79 -16.20 8.27 -23.56
N SER A 80 -15.14 7.62 -24.01
CA SER A 80 -14.74 7.54 -25.43
C SER A 80 -14.96 6.13 -25.95
N THR A 81 -15.12 5.96 -27.26
CA THR A 81 -15.06 4.62 -27.90
C THR A 81 -13.62 4.10 -28.04
N GLU A 82 -12.63 4.93 -27.73
CA GLU A 82 -11.20 4.61 -27.79
C GLU A 82 -10.57 4.73 -26.40
N ASP A 83 -9.50 3.97 -26.18
CA ASP A 83 -8.67 4.07 -24.99
C ASP A 83 -7.99 5.44 -24.93
N ARG A 84 -7.95 6.04 -23.74
CA ARG A 84 -7.23 7.31 -23.50
C ARG A 84 -5.97 7.04 -22.71
N THR A 85 -4.83 7.41 -23.29
CA THR A 85 -3.54 7.40 -22.57
C THR A 85 -3.52 8.51 -21.52
N VAL A 86 -3.06 8.17 -20.32
CA VAL A 86 -2.94 9.07 -19.18
C VAL A 86 -1.48 9.47 -19.03
N ASN A 87 -1.21 10.77 -19.09
CA ASN A 87 0.13 11.29 -18.88
C ASN A 87 0.42 11.47 -17.37
N TYR A 88 1.66 11.20 -16.98
CA TYR A 88 2.12 11.33 -15.60
C TYR A 88 3.62 11.66 -15.57
N VAL A 89 4.10 12.05 -14.39
CA VAL A 89 5.52 12.22 -14.09
C VAL A 89 5.83 11.60 -12.73
N ILE A 90 7.04 11.07 -12.59
CA ILE A 90 7.58 10.61 -11.32
C ILE A 90 8.33 11.77 -10.66
N ASN A 91 7.98 12.10 -9.42
CA ASN A 91 8.74 13.09 -8.66
C ASN A 91 9.97 12.40 -8.02
N ALA A 92 11.14 12.63 -8.61
CA ALA A 92 12.39 12.02 -8.17
C ALA A 92 12.85 12.50 -6.78
N GLU A 93 12.46 13.71 -6.34
CA GLU A 93 12.85 14.24 -5.01
C GLU A 93 12.04 13.60 -3.88
N GLU A 94 10.77 13.27 -4.15
CA GLU A 94 9.86 12.67 -3.18
C GLU A 94 9.88 11.14 -3.19
N THR A 95 10.36 10.55 -4.28
CA THR A 95 10.43 9.09 -4.49
C THR A 95 11.64 8.51 -3.76
N THR A 96 11.42 7.47 -2.96
CA THR A 96 12.51 6.69 -2.33
C THR A 96 12.79 5.38 -3.05
N ALA A 97 11.92 4.99 -3.99
CA ALA A 97 12.06 3.79 -4.81
C ALA A 97 13.16 3.97 -5.88
N PRO A 98 14.15 3.06 -5.96
CA PRO A 98 15.10 3.02 -7.09
C PRO A 98 14.37 2.83 -8.43
N GLU A 99 14.89 3.39 -9.54
CA GLU A 99 14.25 3.29 -10.86
C GLU A 99 14.04 1.84 -11.34
N ASN A 100 14.93 0.91 -10.95
CA ASN A 100 14.82 -0.51 -11.28
C ASN A 100 13.92 -1.31 -10.32
N SER A 101 13.26 -0.65 -9.35
CA SER A 101 12.39 -1.30 -8.36
C SER A 101 10.91 -1.29 -8.72
N TYR A 102 10.56 -0.66 -9.85
CA TYR A 102 9.20 -0.69 -10.41
C TYR A 102 9.22 -0.54 -11.93
N GLU A 103 8.12 -0.93 -12.58
CA GLU A 103 7.87 -0.71 -14.00
C GLU A 103 6.41 -0.26 -14.18
N ILE A 104 6.18 0.88 -14.85
CA ILE A 104 4.82 1.29 -15.23
C ILE A 104 4.47 0.59 -16.55
N THR A 105 3.59 -0.39 -16.48
CA THR A 105 3.25 -1.25 -17.63
C THR A 105 2.10 -0.70 -18.47
N ALA A 106 1.22 0.12 -17.87
CA ALA A 106 0.16 0.83 -18.58
C ALA A 106 -0.34 2.05 -17.78
N ALA A 107 -0.85 3.07 -18.47
CA ALA A 107 -1.55 4.20 -17.86
C ALA A 107 -2.70 4.62 -18.78
N VAL A 108 -3.89 4.06 -18.56
CA VAL A 108 -4.99 4.11 -19.54
C VAL A 108 -6.35 4.23 -18.85
N ILE A 109 -7.25 5.00 -19.47
CA ILE A 109 -8.70 4.89 -19.27
C ILE A 109 -9.26 4.11 -20.48
N PRO A 110 -9.73 2.86 -20.29
CA PRO A 110 -10.25 2.06 -21.39
C PRO A 110 -11.47 2.68 -22.07
N ALA A 111 -11.70 2.31 -23.32
CA ALA A 111 -12.90 2.66 -24.07
C ALA A 111 -14.17 2.30 -23.27
N ASN A 112 -15.17 3.18 -23.37
CA ASN A 112 -16.48 3.08 -22.73
C ASN A 112 -16.44 3.00 -21.19
N SER A 113 -15.33 3.41 -20.56
CA SER A 113 -15.14 3.37 -19.12
C SER A 113 -14.98 4.77 -18.52
N LEU A 114 -15.57 4.96 -17.33
CA LEU A 114 -15.27 6.11 -16.45
C LEU A 114 -14.11 5.84 -15.49
N LYS A 115 -13.57 4.63 -15.50
CA LYS A 115 -12.48 4.18 -14.63
C LYS A 115 -11.28 3.82 -15.48
N GLY A 116 -10.10 4.23 -15.04
CA GLY A 116 -8.83 3.82 -15.61
C GLY A 116 -7.87 3.35 -14.53
N THR A 117 -6.68 2.94 -14.94
CA THR A 117 -5.62 2.55 -14.02
C THR A 117 -4.25 2.98 -14.53
N ILE A 118 -3.34 3.24 -13.59
CA ILE A 118 -1.90 3.13 -13.82
C ILE A 118 -1.49 1.76 -13.27
N LYS A 119 -1.09 0.85 -14.16
CA LYS A 119 -0.61 -0.48 -13.79
C LYS A 119 0.88 -0.42 -13.51
N ILE A 120 1.26 -0.91 -12.35
CA ILE A 120 2.61 -0.84 -11.83
C ILE A 120 3.04 -2.23 -11.42
N ARG A 121 4.11 -2.72 -12.04
CA ARG A 121 4.84 -3.87 -11.54
C ARG A 121 5.82 -3.37 -10.48
N LEU A 122 5.69 -3.88 -9.26
CA LEU A 122 6.56 -3.58 -8.12
C LEU A 122 7.51 -4.75 -7.94
N PHE A 123 8.82 -4.52 -7.83
CA PHE A 123 9.79 -5.61 -7.66
C PHE A 123 10.13 -5.87 -6.19
N ASN A 124 10.20 -7.15 -5.83
CA ASN A 124 10.60 -7.63 -4.51
C ASN A 124 12.13 -7.74 -4.43
N THR A 125 12.80 -6.59 -4.58
CA THR A 125 14.26 -6.51 -4.60
C THR A 125 14.89 -7.04 -3.30
N ASP A 126 16.16 -7.44 -3.34
CA ASP A 126 16.92 -7.87 -2.16
C ASP A 126 16.84 -6.87 -1.00
N GLU A 127 16.87 -5.56 -1.28
CA GLU A 127 16.72 -4.52 -0.26
C GLU A 127 15.36 -4.58 0.44
N ILE A 128 14.26 -4.80 -0.30
CA ILE A 128 12.90 -4.98 0.25
C ILE A 128 12.82 -6.27 1.08
N GLN A 129 13.42 -7.36 0.59
CA GLN A 129 13.52 -8.60 1.36
C GLN A 129 14.26 -8.37 2.69
N ASN A 130 15.29 -7.53 2.67
CA ASN A 130 16.07 -7.11 3.84
C ASN A 130 15.44 -5.97 4.67
N GLY A 131 14.16 -5.65 4.43
CA GLY A 131 13.36 -4.76 5.27
C GLY A 131 13.27 -3.30 4.80
N ALA A 132 13.80 -2.98 3.62
CA ALA A 132 13.58 -1.67 3.02
C ALA A 132 12.08 -1.43 2.76
N SER A 133 11.70 -0.16 2.73
CA SER A 133 10.39 0.30 2.29
C SER A 133 10.58 1.32 1.19
N TYR A 134 9.93 1.09 0.06
CA TYR A 134 9.96 1.99 -1.08
C TYR A 134 8.67 2.79 -1.16
N LYS A 135 8.79 4.01 -1.69
CA LYS A 135 7.70 4.93 -1.97
C LYS A 135 7.91 5.53 -3.35
N LEU A 136 6.96 5.34 -4.24
CA LEU A 136 6.88 5.96 -5.56
C LEU A 136 5.91 7.13 -5.54
N TYR A 137 6.34 8.31 -5.98
CA TYR A 137 5.50 9.51 -6.05
C TYR A 137 5.14 9.84 -7.50
N ILE A 138 3.85 9.84 -7.81
CA ILE A 138 3.31 10.02 -9.16
C ILE A 138 2.41 11.25 -9.19
N GLN A 139 2.61 12.11 -10.18
CA GLN A 139 1.73 13.24 -10.46
C GLN A 139 1.16 13.14 -11.87
N LEU A 140 -0.15 13.34 -12.03
CA LEU A 140 -0.80 13.38 -13.34
C LEU A 140 -0.37 14.62 -14.12
N LYS A 141 -0.36 14.50 -15.44
CA LYS A 141 -0.14 15.60 -16.38
C LYS A 141 -1.24 15.64 -17.43
N GLU A 142 -1.45 16.83 -17.98
CA GLU A 142 -2.33 17.00 -19.12
C GLU A 142 -1.85 16.16 -20.31
N SER A 143 -2.78 15.65 -21.09
CA SER A 143 -2.55 15.02 -22.38
C SER A 143 -3.35 15.75 -23.45
N SER A 144 -3.15 15.37 -24.72
CA SER A 144 -3.95 15.93 -25.81
C SER A 144 -5.44 15.61 -25.73
N THR A 145 -5.85 14.64 -24.90
CA THR A 145 -7.23 14.15 -24.78
C THR A 145 -7.81 14.24 -23.38
N LEU A 146 -6.99 14.60 -22.38
CA LEU A 146 -7.39 14.69 -20.97
C LEU A 146 -6.74 15.91 -20.31
N GLY A 147 -7.57 16.80 -19.78
CA GLY A 147 -7.17 17.80 -18.79
C GLY A 147 -6.94 17.17 -17.40
N LEU A 148 -6.59 18.02 -16.43
CA LEU A 148 -6.46 17.62 -15.04
C LEU A 148 -7.74 17.88 -14.26
N GLY A 149 -8.10 16.94 -13.37
CA GLY A 149 -9.13 17.17 -12.37
C GLY A 149 -8.71 18.21 -11.32
N PRO A 150 -9.49 18.37 -10.24
CA PRO A 150 -9.12 19.25 -9.14
C PRO A 150 -7.72 18.93 -8.63
N LYS A 151 -6.94 19.98 -8.31
CA LYS A 151 -5.52 19.87 -7.92
C LYS A 151 -5.28 18.97 -6.71
N GLU A 152 -6.32 18.77 -5.91
CA GLU A 152 -6.32 17.93 -4.73
C GLU A 152 -6.25 16.44 -5.08
N TYR A 153 -6.62 16.04 -6.31
CA TYR A 153 -6.76 14.63 -6.72
C TYR A 153 -5.79 14.23 -7.84
N ILE A 154 -4.74 15.00 -8.10
CA ILE A 154 -3.80 14.73 -9.22
C ILE A 154 -2.47 14.12 -8.78
N THR A 155 -2.34 13.80 -7.49
CA THR A 155 -1.13 13.24 -6.90
C THR A 155 -1.41 11.93 -6.18
N ALA A 156 -0.51 10.97 -6.33
CA ALA A 156 -0.55 9.69 -5.63
C ALA A 156 0.84 9.26 -5.15
N THR A 157 0.85 8.47 -4.09
CA THR A 157 2.02 7.69 -3.68
C THR A 157 1.67 6.22 -3.64
N VAL A 158 2.57 5.36 -4.11
CA VAL A 158 2.48 3.90 -3.91
C VAL A 158 3.65 3.47 -3.05
N SER A 159 3.38 2.87 -1.90
CA SER A 159 4.42 2.35 -1.01
C SER A 159 4.41 0.83 -0.98
N TRP A 160 5.59 0.20 -0.96
CA TRP A 160 5.70 -1.24 -0.82
C TRP A 160 6.89 -1.70 -0.02
N ASN A 161 6.70 -2.84 0.65
CA ASN A 161 7.71 -3.52 1.44
C ASN A 161 7.37 -5.01 1.55
N ASN A 162 8.22 -5.75 2.27
CA ASN A 162 7.99 -7.16 2.59
C ASN A 162 8.04 -7.37 4.11
N ASN A 163 7.52 -6.44 4.90
CA ASN A 163 7.67 -6.50 6.35
C ASN A 163 6.60 -7.39 6.97
N ILE A 164 7.04 -8.49 7.58
CA ILE A 164 6.21 -9.26 8.50
C ILE A 164 5.95 -8.40 9.73
N ILE A 165 4.67 -8.15 10.02
CA ILE A 165 4.27 -7.44 11.25
C ILE A 165 4.73 -8.27 12.44
N ALA A 166 5.59 -7.71 13.29
CA ALA A 166 6.06 -8.38 14.49
C ALA A 166 4.89 -8.94 15.35
N PRO A 167 5.08 -10.06 16.06
CA PRO A 167 4.08 -10.52 17.02
C PRO A 167 3.70 -9.39 18.00
N PRO A 168 2.45 -9.28 18.44
CA PRO A 168 2.11 -8.34 19.51
C PRO A 168 2.98 -8.60 20.76
N ALA A 169 3.44 -7.56 21.44
CA ALA A 169 4.29 -7.72 22.64
C ALA A 169 3.61 -8.52 23.77
N THR A 170 2.28 -8.64 23.74
CA THR A 170 1.46 -9.44 24.66
C THR A 170 1.53 -10.95 24.38
N GLU A 171 1.93 -11.37 23.18
CA GLU A 171 2.00 -12.78 22.74
C GLU A 171 3.26 -13.50 23.27
N ARG A 172 3.35 -13.63 24.59
CA ARG A 172 4.56 -14.14 25.28
C ARG A 172 5.08 -15.48 24.71
N TYR A 173 4.17 -16.39 24.36
CA TYR A 173 4.54 -17.72 23.87
C TYR A 173 4.99 -17.73 22.41
N VAL A 174 4.56 -16.75 21.62
CA VAL A 174 5.08 -16.57 20.26
C VAL A 174 6.51 -16.05 20.32
N TRP A 175 6.78 -15.11 21.24
CA TRP A 175 8.13 -14.60 21.51
C TRP A 175 9.09 -15.68 22.03
N MET A 176 8.60 -16.61 22.83
CA MET A 176 9.38 -17.77 23.26
C MET A 176 9.76 -18.66 22.07
N THR A 177 8.84 -18.89 21.13
CA THR A 177 9.16 -19.61 19.88
C THR A 177 10.27 -18.91 19.12
N TYR A 178 10.14 -17.61 18.85
CA TYR A 178 11.20 -16.84 18.18
C TYR A 178 12.56 -16.99 18.90
N ASN A 179 12.59 -16.78 20.22
CA ASN A 179 13.83 -16.86 21.01
C ASN A 179 14.39 -18.28 21.13
N SER A 180 13.57 -19.32 20.94
CA SER A 180 13.98 -20.72 20.85
C SER A 180 14.65 -21.05 19.51
N LEU A 181 14.33 -20.32 18.45
CA LEU A 181 14.87 -20.59 17.11
C LEU A 181 16.11 -19.74 16.79
N ILE A 182 16.18 -18.51 17.28
CA ILE A 182 17.28 -17.57 17.00
C ILE A 182 18.32 -17.58 18.12
N LYS A 183 19.60 -17.65 17.72
CA LYS A 183 20.73 -17.55 18.64
C LYS A 183 20.83 -16.12 19.16
N SER A 184 20.80 -15.98 20.48
CA SER A 184 21.00 -14.70 21.17
C SER A 184 21.48 -14.95 22.59
N SER A 185 21.77 -13.88 23.33
CA SER A 185 22.08 -13.96 24.76
C SER A 185 20.85 -14.29 25.63
N LEU A 186 19.64 -14.30 25.06
CA LEU A 186 18.42 -14.64 25.78
C LEU A 186 18.33 -16.16 25.98
N ALA A 187 17.72 -16.59 27.08
CA ALA A 187 17.27 -17.98 27.24
C ALA A 187 16.19 -18.31 26.19
N PRO A 188 16.09 -19.58 25.73
CA PRO A 188 15.07 -19.97 24.75
C PRO A 188 13.63 -19.75 25.24
N THR A 189 13.41 -19.76 26.55
CA THR A 189 12.11 -19.48 27.19
C THR A 189 11.87 -18.01 27.51
N SER A 190 12.78 -17.13 27.12
CA SER A 190 12.59 -15.68 27.24
C SER A 190 11.49 -15.21 26.29
N TYR A 191 10.64 -14.30 26.77
CA TYR A 191 9.67 -13.58 25.94
C TYR A 191 10.08 -12.12 25.69
N SER A 192 11.33 -11.76 26.00
CA SER A 192 11.87 -10.44 25.70
C SER A 192 11.96 -10.23 24.18
N THR A 193 11.55 -9.05 23.73
CA THR A 193 11.60 -8.63 22.32
C THR A 193 12.93 -7.99 21.93
N THR A 194 13.87 -7.86 22.87
CA THR A 194 15.14 -7.13 22.66
C THR A 194 16.03 -7.72 21.56
N ALA A 195 15.94 -9.03 21.29
CA ALA A 195 16.67 -9.71 20.23
C ALA A 195 15.85 -9.89 18.94
N TYR A 196 14.67 -9.26 18.86
CA TYR A 196 13.83 -9.33 17.67
C TYR A 196 14.53 -8.69 16.47
N SER A 197 14.38 -9.35 15.32
CA SER A 197 14.70 -8.82 14.02
C SER A 197 13.68 -9.31 13.01
N SER A 198 13.11 -8.40 12.24
CA SER A 198 12.22 -8.76 11.13
C SER A 198 12.93 -9.61 10.08
N ASN A 199 14.21 -9.36 9.77
CA ASN A 199 14.98 -10.25 8.87
C ASN A 199 15.11 -11.67 9.43
N ALA A 200 15.37 -11.80 10.74
CA ALA A 200 15.43 -13.12 11.38
C ALA A 200 14.07 -13.82 11.38
N LEU A 201 12.97 -13.09 11.60
CA LEU A 201 11.61 -13.63 11.50
C LEU A 201 11.30 -14.12 10.07
N LYS A 202 11.61 -13.32 9.04
CA LYS A 202 11.47 -13.74 7.63
C LYS A 202 12.26 -15.01 7.36
N THR A 203 13.49 -15.09 7.87
CA THR A 203 14.33 -16.28 7.74
C THR A 203 13.69 -17.51 8.36
N ILE A 204 13.06 -17.39 9.55
CA ILE A 204 12.31 -18.50 10.17
C ILE A 204 11.16 -18.94 9.26
N VAL A 205 10.35 -17.99 8.80
CA VAL A 205 9.19 -18.27 7.94
C VAL A 205 9.62 -18.99 6.67
N THR A 206 10.66 -18.50 6.00
CA THR A 206 11.20 -19.13 4.78
C THR A 206 11.77 -20.52 5.04
N ALA A 207 12.55 -20.68 6.12
CA ALA A 207 13.21 -21.95 6.40
C ALA A 207 12.25 -23.05 6.82
N LEU A 208 11.13 -22.68 7.46
CA LEU A 208 10.18 -23.63 8.05
C LEU A 208 8.86 -23.74 7.30
N ASP A 209 8.65 -22.89 6.30
CA ASP A 209 7.39 -22.79 5.55
C ASP A 209 6.21 -22.49 6.49
N TRP A 210 6.34 -21.41 7.27
CA TRP A 210 5.41 -21.04 8.34
C TRP A 210 4.60 -19.80 7.97
N ASP A 211 3.41 -20.00 7.42
CA ASP A 211 2.53 -18.93 6.97
C ASP A 211 1.05 -19.11 7.35
N ASP A 212 0.72 -20.09 8.20
CA ASP A 212 -0.65 -20.47 8.55
C ASP A 212 -0.87 -20.81 10.05
N TRP A 213 0.05 -20.42 10.94
CA TRP A 213 -0.04 -20.75 12.37
C TRP A 213 -1.18 -20.06 13.13
N ASP A 214 -1.92 -19.15 12.50
CA ASP A 214 -3.18 -18.61 13.00
C ASP A 214 -4.42 -19.39 12.52
N ASP A 215 -4.26 -20.34 11.60
CA ASP A 215 -5.29 -21.28 11.17
C ASP A 215 -5.14 -22.64 11.88
N MET A 216 -5.93 -22.81 12.94
CA MET A 216 -5.99 -24.06 13.69
C MET A 216 -6.40 -25.28 12.83
N THR A 217 -7.14 -25.07 11.74
CA THR A 217 -7.59 -26.15 10.84
C THR A 217 -6.49 -26.65 9.92
N ALA A 218 -5.48 -25.83 9.65
CA ALA A 218 -4.28 -26.21 8.91
C ALA A 218 -3.35 -27.15 9.71
N HIS A 219 -3.50 -27.17 11.04
CA HIS A 219 -2.72 -28.01 11.95
C HIS A 219 -3.61 -28.98 12.77
N PRO A 220 -4.30 -29.95 12.12
CA PRO A 220 -5.28 -30.82 12.78
C PRO A 220 -4.65 -31.79 13.81
N ASP A 221 -3.34 -32.03 13.71
CA ASP A 221 -2.54 -32.83 14.62
C ASP A 221 -2.20 -32.11 15.94
N GLN A 222 -2.38 -30.78 15.97
CA GLN A 222 -2.10 -29.95 17.14
C GLN A 222 -3.33 -29.79 18.04
N PRO A 223 -3.15 -29.54 19.36
CA PRO A 223 -4.25 -29.23 20.26
C PRO A 223 -5.12 -28.08 19.76
N GLN A 224 -6.38 -28.38 19.44
CA GLN A 224 -7.34 -27.46 18.84
C GLN A 224 -7.87 -26.42 19.85
N ARG A 225 -7.02 -25.44 20.21
CA ARG A 225 -7.32 -24.35 21.14
C ARG A 225 -7.02 -23.01 20.47
N PRO A 226 -8.01 -22.13 20.26
CA PRO A 226 -7.80 -20.83 19.60
C PRO A 226 -6.68 -19.98 20.21
N THR A 227 -6.44 -20.11 21.52
CA THR A 227 -5.36 -19.39 22.22
C THR A 227 -3.94 -19.83 21.84
N TYR A 228 -3.79 -20.88 21.03
CA TYR A 228 -2.51 -21.35 20.49
C TYR A 228 -2.27 -20.93 19.04
N PHE A 229 -3.28 -20.38 18.36
CA PHE A 229 -3.23 -19.99 16.95
C PHE A 229 -3.50 -18.48 16.87
N THR A 230 -2.60 -17.69 17.47
CA THR A 230 -2.77 -16.24 17.64
C THR A 230 -1.93 -15.41 16.68
N TYR A 231 -1.04 -16.04 15.92
CA TYR A 231 -0.12 -15.35 15.04
C TYR A 231 0.33 -16.24 13.87
N LYS A 232 0.15 -15.73 12.66
CA LYS A 232 0.32 -16.43 11.38
C LYS A 232 1.72 -17.03 11.16
N TYR A 233 2.77 -16.31 11.57
CA TYR A 233 4.14 -16.60 11.13
C TYR A 233 5.01 -17.35 12.16
N LEU A 234 4.47 -17.63 13.34
CA LEU A 234 5.17 -18.36 14.40
C LEU A 234 4.16 -19.12 15.25
N ALA A 235 4.40 -20.42 15.40
CA ALA A 235 3.64 -21.24 16.32
C ALA A 235 3.73 -20.76 17.77
N ASN A 236 2.71 -21.05 18.56
CA ASN A 236 2.76 -20.87 20.00
C ASN A 236 3.69 -21.90 20.65
N TYR A 237 4.68 -21.45 21.43
CA TYR A 237 5.70 -22.32 22.04
C TYR A 237 5.13 -23.51 22.84
N ARG A 238 3.92 -23.37 23.40
CA ARG A 238 3.27 -24.45 24.16
C ARG A 238 2.96 -25.69 23.31
N LEU A 239 2.82 -25.54 22.00
CA LEU A 239 2.58 -26.65 21.08
C LEU A 239 3.78 -27.61 21.03
N PHE A 240 4.99 -27.07 21.20
CA PHE A 240 6.24 -27.77 20.90
C PHE A 240 7.16 -27.97 22.11
N VAL A 241 6.79 -27.44 23.28
CA VAL A 241 7.62 -27.55 24.49
C VAL A 241 7.64 -28.97 25.04
N THR A 242 6.53 -29.71 24.89
CA THR A 242 6.36 -31.03 25.52
C THR A 242 7.21 -32.10 24.84
N ASP A 243 7.26 -32.08 23.51
CA ASP A 243 8.04 -33.01 22.69
C ASP A 243 9.39 -32.44 22.27
N LYS A 244 9.68 -31.19 22.66
CA LYS A 244 10.90 -30.44 22.30
C LYS A 244 11.09 -30.27 20.79
N SER A 245 10.02 -30.27 20.01
CA SER A 245 10.10 -30.11 18.56
C SER A 245 10.74 -28.77 18.13
N TYR A 246 10.80 -27.76 19.01
CA TYR A 246 11.58 -26.54 18.78
C TYR A 246 13.08 -26.80 18.52
N GLU A 247 13.68 -27.86 19.08
CA GLU A 247 15.08 -28.22 18.81
C GLU A 247 15.25 -28.68 17.34
N ALA A 248 14.27 -29.44 16.83
CA ALA A 248 14.25 -29.89 15.43
C ALA A 248 14.00 -28.72 14.45
N TYR A 249 13.13 -27.78 14.80
CA TYR A 249 12.91 -26.57 14.00
C TYR A 249 14.16 -25.68 13.98
N ALA A 250 14.86 -25.52 15.11
CA ALA A 250 16.13 -24.79 15.14
C ALA A 250 17.21 -25.47 14.26
N ALA A 251 17.25 -26.81 14.24
CA ALA A 251 18.13 -27.55 13.34
C ALA A 251 17.80 -27.33 11.85
N LYS A 252 16.51 -27.36 11.48
CA LYS A 252 16.06 -27.03 10.11
C LYS A 252 16.46 -25.61 9.69
N LEU A 253 16.27 -24.64 10.58
CA LEU A 253 16.71 -23.26 10.36
C LEU A 253 18.24 -23.17 10.19
N ALA A 254 19.00 -23.93 10.99
CA ALA A 254 20.46 -23.97 10.88
C ALA A 254 20.91 -24.52 9.52
N ASP A 255 20.24 -25.55 9.00
CA ASP A 255 20.57 -26.14 7.70
C ASP A 255 20.20 -25.20 6.54
N TYR A 256 19.07 -24.50 6.64
CA TYR A 256 18.71 -23.43 5.70
C TYR A 256 19.78 -22.33 5.67
N LEU A 257 20.17 -21.80 6.84
CA LEU A 257 21.18 -20.75 6.95
C LEU A 257 22.55 -21.17 6.39
N LYS A 258 22.97 -22.42 6.66
CA LYS A 258 24.21 -22.98 6.06
C LYS A 258 24.13 -23.05 4.54
N LYS A 259 22.99 -23.50 3.99
CA LYS A 259 22.78 -23.55 2.54
C LYS A 259 22.83 -22.15 1.94
N TYR A 260 22.09 -21.20 2.51
CA TYR A 260 22.07 -19.81 2.06
C TYR A 260 23.48 -19.20 2.07
N GLN A 261 24.23 -19.36 3.16
CA GLN A 261 25.60 -18.82 3.26
C GLN A 261 26.54 -19.39 2.20
N LYS A 262 26.34 -20.65 1.79
CA LYS A 262 27.12 -21.29 0.73
C LYS A 262 26.77 -20.74 -0.65
N GLU A 263 25.51 -20.41 -0.89
CA GLU A 263 25.00 -19.86 -2.15
C GLU A 263 25.28 -18.34 -2.26
N HIS A 264 25.38 -17.63 -1.12
CA HIS A 264 25.57 -16.19 -1.02
C HIS A 264 26.76 -15.84 -0.10
N PRO A 265 28.01 -16.21 -0.47
CA PRO A 265 29.17 -16.04 0.41
C PRO A 265 29.46 -14.58 0.78
N ASP A 266 29.16 -13.63 -0.12
CA ASP A 266 29.44 -12.20 0.04
C ASP A 266 28.24 -11.40 0.58
N ALA A 267 27.09 -12.05 0.80
CA ALA A 267 25.85 -11.39 1.23
C ALA A 267 25.16 -12.20 2.33
N PRO A 268 25.74 -12.32 3.54
CA PRO A 268 25.12 -13.06 4.64
C PRO A 268 23.83 -12.40 5.11
N LEU A 269 22.86 -13.21 5.57
CA LEU A 269 21.67 -12.69 6.23
C LEU A 269 22.06 -12.09 7.59
N VAL A 270 21.72 -10.81 7.80
CA VAL A 270 22.02 -10.07 9.02
C VAL A 270 20.76 -9.55 9.69
N HIS A 271 20.83 -9.43 11.01
CA HIS A 271 19.80 -8.78 11.82
C HIS A 271 19.70 -7.29 11.44
N ASN A 272 18.49 -6.80 11.16
CA ASN A 272 18.25 -5.41 10.78
C ASN A 272 17.80 -4.50 11.94
N GLU A 273 17.42 -5.07 13.08
CA GLU A 273 16.95 -4.36 14.28
C GLU A 273 17.24 -5.18 15.56
N GLY A 274 16.78 -4.67 16.70
CA GLY A 274 17.08 -5.25 18.01
C GLY A 274 18.55 -5.08 18.43
N ASN A 275 18.92 -5.69 19.55
CA ASN A 275 20.28 -5.64 20.09
C ASN A 275 21.29 -6.47 19.27
N LEU A 276 20.81 -7.27 18.31
CA LEU A 276 21.63 -8.05 17.39
C LEU A 276 21.87 -7.33 16.05
N LYS A 277 21.33 -6.12 15.84
CA LYS A 277 21.45 -5.39 14.58
C LYS A 277 22.88 -5.38 14.04
N GLY A 278 23.03 -5.76 12.76
CA GLY A 278 24.30 -5.87 12.04
C GLY A 278 25.05 -7.19 12.24
N GLN A 279 24.61 -8.06 13.15
CA GLN A 279 25.20 -9.39 13.34
C GLN A 279 24.59 -10.39 12.35
N ILE A 280 25.35 -11.42 11.99
CA ILE A 280 24.87 -12.54 11.15
C ILE A 280 23.77 -13.29 11.90
N ILE A 281 22.71 -13.65 11.19
CA ILE A 281 21.61 -14.46 11.73
C ILE A 281 22.10 -15.88 11.89
N GLU A 282 22.04 -16.40 13.11
CA GLU A 282 22.37 -17.78 13.45
C GLU A 282 21.17 -18.46 14.12
N ALA A 283 20.94 -19.72 13.78
CA ALA A 283 19.98 -20.55 14.50
C ALA A 283 20.53 -20.90 15.90
N ARG A 284 19.64 -21.02 16.88
CA ARG A 284 19.99 -21.49 18.22
C ARG A 284 20.48 -22.95 18.14
N THR A 285 21.50 -23.26 18.94
CA THR A 285 22.01 -24.63 19.11
C THR A 285 21.55 -25.19 20.45
N TYR A 286 21.20 -26.47 20.46
CA TYR A 286 20.72 -27.23 21.61
C TYR A 286 21.64 -28.39 21.94
#